data_AF-A0A9E2YXB4-F1
#
_entry.id   AF-A0A9E2YXB4-F1
#
_cell.length_a   1.000
_cell.length_b   1.000
_cell.length_c   1.000
_cell.angle_alpha   90.00
_cell.angle_beta   90.00
_cell.angle_gamma   90.00
#
_symmetry.space_group_name_H-M   'P 1'
#
loop_
_entity.id
_entity.type
_entity.pdbx_description
1 polymer ?
#
loop_
_entity_poly.entity_id
_entity_poly.type
_entity_poly.pdbx_seq_one_letter_code
_entity_poly.pdbx_strand_id
1 'polypeptide(L)'
;AKRHHLRIWKQPGTYNGREIWLAAATHDIAISNAKAGTKWSHRIDPHIDRERDWVATDLLYIGTAAAYADVDRPAVPRNTENATGDRILTDGKISVLELK
;
A
#
# COMPACT_ATOMS: atom_id res chain seq x y z
N ALA A 1 -15.46 8.36 -7.28
CA ALA A 1 -14.45 7.95 -8.27
C ALA A 1 -13.66 6.79 -7.68
N LYS A 2 -13.36 5.75 -8.46
CA LYS A 2 -12.47 4.66 -8.04
C LYS A 2 -11.09 4.92 -8.60
N ARG A 3 -10.06 4.94 -7.76
CA ARG A 3 -8.70 5.34 -8.15
C ARG A 3 -7.68 4.50 -7.41
N HIS A 4 -6.66 4.07 -8.14
CA HIS A 4 -5.49 3.41 -7.60
C HIS A 4 -4.43 4.48 -7.31
N HIS A 5 -3.95 4.53 -6.06
CA HIS A 5 -2.96 5.50 -5.63
C HIS A 5 -1.68 4.79 -5.21
N LEU A 6 -0.58 5.09 -5.90
CA LEU A 6 0.76 4.65 -5.52
C LEU A 6 1.61 5.86 -5.15
N ARG A 7 2.22 5.80 -3.98
CA ARG A 7 3.18 6.80 -3.48
C ARG A 7 4.53 6.11 -3.37
N ILE A 8 5.60 6.77 -3.84
CA ILE A 8 6.95 6.18 -3.91
C ILE A 8 7.96 7.18 -3.38
N TRP A 9 8.92 6.73 -2.58
CA TRP A 9 9.98 7.55 -2.01
C TRP A 9 11.31 6.80 -2.02
N LYS A 10 12.38 7.52 -2.36
CA LYS A 10 13.75 7.01 -2.29
C LYS A 10 14.22 6.99 -0.83
N GLN A 11 14.71 5.86 -0.37
CA GLN A 11 15.31 5.76 0.95
C GLN A 11 16.80 6.14 0.89
N PRO A 12 17.32 6.94 1.83
CA PRO A 12 18.75 7.20 1.91
C PRO A 12 19.54 5.91 2.13
N GLY A 13 20.73 5.83 1.51
CA GLY A 13 21.61 4.67 1.57
C GLY A 13 21.36 3.66 0.44
N THR A 14 22.04 2.52 0.53
CA THR A 14 21.95 1.43 -0.43
C THR A 14 21.95 0.09 0.29
N TYR A 15 21.39 -0.93 -0.35
CA TYR A 15 21.51 -2.33 0.08
C TYR A 15 22.29 -3.09 -1.00
N ASN A 16 23.44 -3.66 -0.64
CA ASN A 16 24.36 -4.32 -1.59
C ASN A 16 24.69 -3.44 -2.81
N GLY A 17 24.90 -2.14 -2.58
CA GLY A 17 25.19 -1.17 -3.65
C GLY A 17 23.99 -0.75 -4.51
N ARG A 18 22.77 -1.24 -4.21
CA ARG A 18 21.55 -0.92 -4.95
C ARG A 18 20.69 0.07 -4.20
N GLU A 19 20.00 0.93 -4.95
CA GLU A 19 19.07 1.90 -4.37
C GLU A 19 17.86 1.20 -3.74
N ILE A 20 17.38 1.76 -2.62
CA ILE A 20 16.20 1.27 -1.94
C ILE A 20 15.08 2.28 -2.17
N TRP A 21 13.95 1.78 -2.65
CA TRP A 21 12.73 2.56 -2.84
C TRP A 21 11.63 1.94 -2.00
N LEU A 22 10.88 2.79 -1.32
CA LEU A 22 9.72 2.41 -0.54
C LEU A 22 8.46 2.92 -1.24
N ALA A 23 7.37 2.18 -1.09
CA ALA A 23 6.09 2.55 -1.67
C ALA A 23 4.93 2.21 -0.73
N ALA A 24 3.82 2.94 -0.89
CA ALA A 24 2.53 2.61 -0.31
C ALA A 24 1.44 2.77 -1.37
N ALA A 25 0.55 1.79 -1.40
CA ALA A 25 -0.54 1.72 -2.35
C ALA A 25 -1.90 1.71 -1.63
N THR A 26 -2.86 2.47 -2.14
CA THR A 26 -4.24 2.52 -1.62
C THR A 26 -5.24 2.58 -2.76
N HIS A 27 -6.33 1.82 -2.67
CA HIS A 27 -7.43 1.86 -3.64
C HIS A 27 -8.62 2.65 -3.07
N ASP A 28 -8.95 3.78 -3.70
CA ASP A 28 -10.13 4.57 -3.38
C ASP A 28 -11.38 3.87 -3.92
N ILE A 29 -12.37 3.64 -3.06
CA ILE A 29 -13.64 2.97 -3.42
C ILE A 29 -14.84 3.91 -3.35
N ALA A 30 -14.78 4.99 -2.57
CA ALA A 30 -15.86 5.94 -2.40
C ALA A 30 -15.39 7.29 -1.88
N ILE A 31 -16.32 8.23 -1.75
CA ILE A 31 -16.13 9.49 -1.02
C ILE A 31 -17.06 9.43 0.21
N SER A 32 -16.55 9.81 1.37
CA SER A 32 -17.32 10.02 2.59
C SER A 32 -17.47 11.52 2.89
N ASN A 33 -18.56 11.88 3.56
CA ASN A 33 -18.81 13.22 4.07
C ASN A 33 -19.03 13.11 5.58
N ALA A 34 -18.36 13.94 6.37
CA ALA A 34 -18.65 14.04 7.79
C ALA A 34 -20.10 14.52 8.01
N LYS A 35 -20.74 14.10 9.11
CA LYS A 35 -22.15 14.43 9.44
C LYS A 35 -22.51 15.93 9.35
N ALA A 36 -21.54 16.84 9.42
CA ALA A 36 -21.73 18.29 9.29
C ALA A 36 -21.59 18.85 7.86
N GLY A 37 -21.37 18.01 6.84
CA GLY A 37 -21.36 18.42 5.43
C GLY A 37 -20.11 19.17 4.94
N THR A 38 -19.17 19.51 5.83
CA THR A 38 -18.04 20.41 5.55
C THR A 38 -16.69 19.71 5.32
N LYS A 39 -16.61 18.39 5.54
CA LYS A 39 -15.38 17.62 5.36
C LYS A 39 -15.63 16.41 4.47
N TRP A 40 -15.09 16.48 3.27
CA TRP A 40 -15.10 15.39 2.30
C TRP A 40 -13.79 14.62 2.42
N SER A 41 -13.87 13.30 2.51
CA SER A 41 -12.71 12.41 2.55
C SER A 41 -12.88 11.27 1.56
N HIS A 42 -11.76 10.77 1.06
CA HIS A 42 -11.74 9.55 0.27
C HIS A 42 -11.91 8.35 1.21
N ARG A 43 -12.73 7.38 0.82
CA ARG A 43 -12.76 6.06 1.46
C ARG A 43 -11.95 5.09 0.63
N ILE A 44 -11.01 4.44 1.28
CA ILE A 44 -10.17 3.39 0.71
C ILE A 44 -10.76 2.01 0.97
N ASP A 45 -10.42 1.01 0.15
CA ASP A 45 -10.74 -0.39 0.42
C ASP A 45 -10.15 -0.78 1.78
N PRO A 46 -10.95 -1.36 2.71
CA PRO A 46 -10.42 -1.83 3.98
C PRO A 46 -9.34 -2.90 3.83
N HIS A 47 -9.34 -3.72 2.76
CA HIS A 47 -8.34 -4.76 2.52
C HIS A 47 -7.13 -4.18 1.79
N ILE A 48 -6.30 -3.44 2.51
CA ILE A 48 -5.22 -2.63 1.92
C ILE A 48 -4.17 -3.47 1.17
N ASP A 49 -3.99 -4.74 1.56
CA ASP A 49 -3.01 -5.63 0.93
C ASP A 49 -3.36 -5.98 -0.51
N ARG A 50 -4.65 -5.93 -0.91
CA ARG A 50 -5.04 -6.22 -2.30
C ARG A 50 -4.38 -5.27 -3.29
N GLU A 51 -4.23 -4.01 -2.91
CA GLU A 51 -3.59 -3.02 -3.75
C GLU A 51 -2.07 -3.25 -3.81
N ARG A 52 -1.44 -3.60 -2.67
CA ARG A 52 -0.02 -4.01 -2.61
C ARG A 52 0.23 -5.21 -3.52
N ASP A 53 -0.60 -6.24 -3.40
CA ASP A 53 -0.47 -7.49 -4.15
C ASP A 53 -0.70 -7.27 -5.64
N TRP A 54 -1.63 -6.38 -6.02
CA TRP A 54 -1.85 -6.01 -7.40
C TRP A 54 -0.61 -5.35 -8.01
N VAL A 55 -0.02 -4.36 -7.32
CA VAL A 55 1.22 -3.69 -7.78
C VAL A 55 2.37 -4.69 -7.91
N ALA A 56 2.58 -5.55 -6.90
CA ALA A 56 3.65 -6.55 -6.93
C ALA A 56 3.46 -7.56 -8.06
N THR A 57 2.23 -8.08 -8.22
CA THR A 57 1.90 -9.04 -9.28
C THR A 57 2.10 -8.44 -10.66
N ASP A 58 1.67 -7.20 -10.88
CA ASP A 58 1.81 -6.55 -12.19
C ASP A 58 3.28 -6.34 -12.56
N LEU A 59 4.10 -5.86 -11.61
CA LEU A 59 5.55 -5.68 -11.81
C LEU A 59 6.30 -6.98 -12.11
N LEU A 60 5.89 -8.09 -11.48
CA LEU A 60 6.40 -9.43 -11.77
C LEU A 60 5.93 -9.91 -13.15
N TYR A 61 4.65 -9.72 -13.46
CA TYR A 61 4.03 -10.17 -14.71
C TYR A 61 4.65 -9.51 -15.94
N ILE A 62 4.87 -8.20 -15.91
CA ILE A 62 5.53 -7.47 -17.01
C ILE A 62 7.05 -7.71 -17.04
N GLY A 63 7.60 -8.41 -16.05
CA GLY A 63 9.01 -8.78 -15.97
C GLY A 63 9.94 -7.65 -15.53
N THR A 64 9.43 -6.57 -14.94
CA THR A 64 10.26 -5.50 -14.35
C THR A 64 10.85 -5.91 -13.01
N ALA A 65 10.13 -6.70 -12.20
CA ALA A 65 10.66 -7.35 -11.02
C ALA A 65 11.25 -8.73 -11.37
N ALA A 66 12.41 -9.05 -10.80
CA ALA A 66 13.11 -10.33 -10.94
C ALA A 66 12.74 -11.31 -9.81
N ALA A 67 12.48 -10.81 -8.61
CA ALA A 67 12.12 -11.61 -7.45
C ALA A 67 11.19 -10.84 -6.51
N TYR A 68 10.48 -11.55 -5.64
CA TYR A 68 9.71 -10.97 -4.55
C TYR A 68 9.83 -11.80 -3.27
N ALA A 69 9.64 -11.14 -2.14
CA ALA A 69 9.46 -11.80 -0.85
C ALA A 69 8.49 -10.99 0.02
N ASP A 70 7.56 -11.65 0.69
CA ASP A 70 6.79 -11.03 1.75
C ASP A 70 7.46 -11.22 3.09
N VAL A 71 7.61 -10.12 3.83
CA VAL A 71 8.25 -10.10 5.15
C VAL A 71 7.21 -9.74 6.20
N ASP A 72 7.08 -10.58 7.24
CA ASP A 72 6.17 -10.34 8.35
C ASP A 72 6.61 -9.12 9.18
N ARG A 73 5.64 -8.28 9.55
CA ARG A 73 5.82 -7.17 10.50
C ARG A 73 4.94 -7.42 11.73
N PRO A 74 5.39 -8.24 12.70
CA PRO A 74 4.55 -8.74 13.79
C PRO A 74 3.98 -7.64 14.70
N ALA A 75 4.60 -6.46 14.75
CA ALA A 75 4.11 -5.32 15.51
C ALA A 75 2.96 -4.56 14.83
N VAL A 76 2.63 -4.86 13.57
CA VAL A 76 1.56 -4.16 12.83
C VAL A 76 0.19 -4.70 13.26
N PRO A 77 -0.74 -3.83 13.67
CA PRO A 77 -2.10 -4.26 13.96
C PRO A 77 -2.80 -4.71 12.68
N ARG A 78 -3.31 -5.95 12.67
CA ARG A 78 -4.02 -6.54 11.51
C ARG A 78 -5.41 -5.97 11.25
N ASN A 79 -5.98 -5.32 12.26
CA ASN A 79 -7.28 -4.68 12.20
C ASN A 79 -7.22 -3.38 12.99
N THR A 80 -7.38 -2.25 12.32
CA THR A 80 -7.29 -0.91 12.91
C THR A 80 -8.26 0.04 12.19
N GLU A 81 -8.25 1.31 12.56
CA GLU A 81 -9.00 2.37 11.88
C GLU A 81 -8.05 3.47 11.40
N ASN A 82 -8.42 4.14 10.32
CA ASN A 82 -7.74 5.33 9.84
C ASN A 82 -8.23 6.60 10.59
N ALA A 83 -7.69 7.76 10.23
CA ALA A 83 -8.06 9.04 10.87
C ALA A 83 -9.54 9.45 10.67
N THR A 84 -10.27 8.82 9.75
CA THR A 84 -11.70 9.07 9.49
C THR A 84 -12.61 8.00 10.11
N GLY A 85 -12.05 7.02 10.83
CA GLY A 85 -12.77 5.90 11.43
C GLY A 85 -13.12 4.79 10.44
N ASP A 86 -12.58 4.82 9.22
CA ASP A 86 -12.72 3.71 8.29
C ASP A 86 -11.78 2.57 8.68
N ARG A 87 -12.31 1.35 8.67
CA ARG A 87 -11.57 0.15 9.03
C ARG A 87 -10.45 -0.14 8.04
N ILE A 88 -9.32 -0.60 8.55
CA ILE A 88 -8.16 -1.12 7.81
C ILE A 88 -7.93 -2.57 8.26
N LEU A 89 -7.80 -3.45 7.29
CA LEU A 89 -7.50 -4.87 7.43
C LEU A 89 -6.22 -5.19 6.66
N THR A 90 -5.27 -5.83 7.34
CA THR A 90 -4.00 -6.24 6.73
C THR A 90 -3.52 -7.60 7.27
N ASP A 91 -2.80 -8.35 6.44
CA ASP A 91 -2.04 -9.54 6.80
C ASP A 91 -0.81 -9.21 7.67
N GLY A 92 -0.41 -7.94 7.72
CA GLY A 92 0.72 -7.45 8.49
C GLY A 92 2.07 -7.62 7.80
N LYS A 93 2.09 -7.87 6.48
CA LYS A 93 3.33 -8.08 5.72
C LYS A 93 3.76 -6.83 4.96
N ILE A 94 5.02 -6.81 4.55
CA ILE A 94 5.54 -5.89 3.54
C ILE A 94 6.12 -6.71 2.39
N SER A 95 5.73 -6.39 1.16
CA SER A 95 6.30 -7.02 -0.03
C SER A 95 7.58 -6.30 -0.42
N VAL A 96 8.65 -7.06 -0.59
CA VAL A 96 9.95 -6.60 -1.09
C VAL A 96 10.12 -7.13 -2.50
N LEU A 97 10.37 -6.24 -3.45
CA LEU A 97 10.56 -6.56 -4.86
C LEU A 97 11.99 -6.24 -5.25
N GLU A 98 12.66 -7.19 -5.89
CA GLU A 98 13.92 -6.95 -6.57
C GLU A 98 13.62 -6.52 -8.01
N LEU A 99 13.84 -5.24 -8.33
CA LEU A 99 13.67 -4.71 -9.69
C LEU A 99 14.89 -5.02 -10.56
N LYS A 100 14.74 -5.12 -11.88
CA LYS A 100 15.87 -5.33 -12.80
C LYS A 100 16.66 -4.05 -13.08
#